data_AF-A0A420UBH4-F1
#
_entry.id   AF-A0A420UBH4-F1
#
_cell.length_a   1.000
_cell.length_b   1.000
_cell.length_c   1.000
_cell.angle_alpha   90.00
_cell.angle_beta   90.00
_cell.angle_gamma   90.00
#
_symmetry.space_group_name_H-M   'P 1'
#
loop_
_entity.id
_entity.type
_entity.pdbx_description
1 polymer ?
#
loop_
_entity_poly.entity_id
_entity_poly.type
_entity_poly.pdbx_seq_one_letter_code
_entity_poly.pdbx_strand_id
1 'polypeptide(L)'
;MALFIGFYTFLTTLHYDKSYLEIPPPTGWPELTPESCAHFKSDYAIQAIRHLPYFDSTCIEYVHYKSKLLDLIAFTLDDFEKHKNYHQDWEIWS
;
A
#
# COMPACT_ATOMS: atom_id res chain seq x y z
N MET A 1 5.62 14.74 -0.39
CA MET A 1 5.35 14.07 -1.69
C MET A 1 6.62 13.68 -2.43
N ALA A 2 7.54 14.59 -2.73
CA ALA A 2 8.75 14.28 -3.53
C ALA A 2 9.63 13.14 -2.94
N LEU A 3 9.77 13.06 -1.61
CA LEU A 3 10.54 12.00 -0.95
C LEU A 3 9.96 10.61 -1.21
N PHE A 4 8.65 10.44 -1.07
CA PHE A 4 7.98 9.16 -1.26
C PHE A 4 8.02 8.73 -2.72
N ILE A 5 7.72 9.63 -3.66
CA ILE A 5 7.83 9.33 -5.09
C ILE A 5 9.27 8.90 -5.44
N GLY A 6 10.28 9.58 -4.89
CA GLY A 6 11.68 9.20 -5.06
C GLY A 6 11.99 7.80 -4.53
N PHE A 7 11.50 7.45 -3.34
CA PHE A 7 11.67 6.12 -2.75
C PHE A 7 11.01 5.02 -3.60
N TYR A 8 9.75 5.18 -3.99
CA TYR A 8 9.05 4.19 -4.81
C TYR A 8 9.66 4.08 -6.21
N THR A 9 10.10 5.20 -6.79
CA THR A 9 10.86 5.18 -8.06
C THR A 9 12.17 4.42 -7.90
N PHE A 10 12.88 4.59 -6.78
CA PHE A 10 14.08 3.80 -6.50
C PHE A 10 13.79 2.30 -6.40
N LEU A 11 12.67 1.89 -5.79
CA LEU A 11 12.27 0.47 -5.76
C LEU A 11 12.10 -0.13 -7.17
N THR A 12 11.67 0.68 -8.14
CA THR A 12 11.59 0.24 -9.56
C THR A 12 12.94 -0.05 -10.20
N THR A 13 14.04 0.40 -9.59
CA THR A 13 15.40 0.12 -10.07
C THR A 13 15.99 -1.16 -9.48
N LEU A 14 15.37 -1.73 -8.44
CA LEU A 14 15.85 -2.91 -7.76
C LEU A 14 15.16 -4.19 -8.26
N HIS A 15 13.85 -4.30 -8.01
CA HIS A 15 13.10 -5.53 -8.29
C HIS A 15 11.63 -5.28 -8.65
N TYR A 16 11.11 -4.05 -8.60
CA TYR A 16 9.74 -3.76 -9.02
C TYR A 16 9.69 -3.30 -10.47
N ASP A 17 8.71 -3.76 -11.26
CA ASP A 17 8.46 -3.14 -12.56
C ASP A 17 7.82 -1.76 -12.36
N LYS A 18 8.35 -0.78 -13.09
CA LYS A 18 7.80 0.58 -13.11
C LYS A 18 6.37 0.61 -13.65
N SER A 19 5.96 -0.36 -14.49
CA SER A 19 4.60 -0.44 -15.01
C SER A 19 3.55 -0.63 -13.91
N TYR A 20 3.94 -1.21 -12.77
CA TYR A 20 3.04 -1.40 -11.63
C TYR A 20 3.02 -0.18 -10.70
N LEU A 21 3.90 0.80 -10.87
CA LEU A 21 3.95 1.97 -9.99
C LEU A 21 2.86 2.98 -10.35
N GLU A 22 1.90 3.14 -9.44
CA GLU A 22 0.81 4.10 -9.56
C GLU A 22 1.08 5.35 -8.70
N ILE A 23 0.91 6.53 -9.31
CA ILE A 23 1.12 7.82 -8.65
C ILE A 23 -0.23 8.44 -8.29
N PRO A 24 -0.42 8.89 -7.03
CA PRO A 24 -1.68 9.46 -6.59
C PRO A 24 -2.02 10.75 -7.35
N PRO A 25 -3.32 11.02 -7.58
CA PRO A 25 -3.78 12.35 -7.98
C PRO A 25 -3.38 13.42 -6.96
N PRO A 26 -3.37 14.72 -7.34
CA PRO A 26 -3.08 15.82 -6.40
C PRO A 26 -4.01 15.84 -5.17
N THR A 27 -5.25 15.39 -5.34
CA THR A 27 -6.26 15.25 -4.28
C THR A 27 -6.11 13.96 -3.46
N GLY A 28 -5.14 13.12 -3.79
CA GLY A 28 -4.98 11.76 -3.27
C GLY A 28 -5.95 10.77 -3.92
N TRP A 29 -5.78 9.50 -3.57
CA TRP A 29 -6.66 8.41 -4.00
C TRP A 29 -8.09 8.66 -3.50
N PRO A 30 -9.11 8.56 -4.37
CA PRO A 30 -10.50 8.76 -3.98
C PRO A 30 -11.09 7.55 -3.24
N GLU A 31 -10.57 6.34 -3.44
CA GLU A 31 -11.06 5.15 -2.73
C GLU A 31 -10.65 5.11 -1.26
N LEU A 32 -9.56 5.79 -0.90
CA LEU A 32 -9.04 5.87 0.47
C LEU A 32 -9.73 7.02 1.22
N THR A 33 -10.90 6.71 1.78
CA THR A 33 -11.68 7.62 2.63
C THR A 33 -11.71 7.11 4.07
N PRO A 34 -11.94 8.00 5.06
CA PRO A 34 -12.13 7.57 6.44
C PRO A 34 -13.18 6.48 6.56
N GLU A 35 -14.26 6.56 5.78
CA GLU A 35 -15.37 5.60 5.80
C GLU A 35 -14.99 4.24 5.22
N SER A 36 -14.19 4.19 4.15
CA SER A 36 -13.75 2.93 3.54
C SER A 36 -12.68 2.19 4.36
N CYS A 37 -11.91 2.93 5.17
CA CYS A 37 -10.80 2.38 5.94
C CYS A 37 -10.94 2.47 7.48
N ALA A 38 -12.09 2.96 7.98
CA ALA A 38 -12.36 3.19 9.41
C ALA A 38 -12.08 1.98 10.31
N HIS A 39 -12.16 0.78 9.75
CA HIS A 39 -12.06 -0.47 10.48
C HIS A 39 -10.62 -0.88 10.83
N PHE A 40 -9.61 -0.28 10.20
CA PHE A 40 -8.21 -0.68 10.41
C PHE A 40 -7.18 0.47 10.46
N LYS A 41 -7.57 1.72 10.16
CA LYS A 41 -6.69 2.91 10.26
C LYS A 41 -7.47 4.13 10.76
N SER A 42 -6.78 5.05 11.43
CA SER A 42 -7.37 6.32 11.88
C SER A 42 -7.52 7.31 10.73
N ASP A 43 -8.45 8.26 10.83
CA ASP A 43 -8.67 9.31 9.83
C ASP A 43 -7.37 10.06 9.48
N TYR A 44 -6.52 10.31 10.48
CA TYR A 44 -5.22 10.94 10.28
C TYR A 44 -4.27 10.06 9.43
N ALA A 45 -4.23 8.76 9.70
CA ALA A 45 -3.45 7.83 8.91
C ALA A 45 -3.96 7.81 7.45
N ILE A 46 -5.28 7.78 7.24
CA ILE A 46 -5.90 7.82 5.91
C ILE A 46 -5.53 9.08 5.12
N GLN A 47 -5.56 10.24 5.77
CA GLN A 47 -5.12 11.50 5.15
C GLN A 47 -3.65 11.44 4.69
N ALA A 48 -2.79 10.76 5.43
CA ALA A 48 -1.40 10.58 5.01
C ALA A 48 -1.25 9.56 3.87
N ILE A 49 -1.86 8.38 4.01
CA ILE A 49 -1.64 7.27 3.08
C ILE A 49 -2.32 7.46 1.71
N ARG A 50 -3.41 8.24 1.63
CA ARG A 50 -4.06 8.54 0.33
C ARG A 50 -3.19 9.34 -0.64
N HIS A 51 -2.07 9.86 -0.14
CA HIS A 51 -1.08 10.62 -0.89
C HIS A 51 0.20 9.82 -1.17
N LEU A 52 0.23 8.53 -0.87
CA LEU A 52 1.38 7.68 -1.20
C LEU A 52 1.20 7.02 -2.57
N PRO A 53 2.30 6.84 -3.33
CA PRO A 53 2.33 5.90 -4.44
C PRO A 53 2.13 4.47 -3.96
N TYR A 54 1.58 3.63 -4.83
CA TYR A 54 1.44 2.19 -4.59
C TYR A 54 1.91 1.39 -5.79
N PHE A 55 2.21 0.12 -5.56
CA PHE A 55 2.36 -0.85 -6.64
C PHE A 55 1.05 -1.60 -6.77
N ASP A 56 0.56 -1.75 -8.00
CA ASP A 56 -0.64 -2.53 -8.30
C ASP A 56 -0.53 -3.94 -7.70
N SER A 57 -1.64 -4.44 -7.15
CA SER A 57 -1.71 -5.73 -6.44
C SER A 57 -1.28 -6.96 -7.24
N THR A 58 -1.24 -6.89 -8.58
CA THR A 58 -0.72 -7.95 -9.46
C THR A 58 0.80 -8.07 -9.41
N CYS A 59 1.50 -7.09 -8.84
CA CYS A 59 2.91 -7.16 -8.50
C CYS A 59 3.15 -8.30 -7.49
N ILE A 60 3.94 -9.30 -7.89
CA ILE A 60 4.25 -10.49 -7.08
C ILE A 60 5.60 -10.38 -6.35
N GLU A 61 6.30 -9.27 -6.56
CA GLU A 61 7.62 -9.02 -6.03
C GLU A 61 7.59 -8.67 -4.53
N TYR A 62 8.66 -9.06 -3.84
CA TYR A 62 8.84 -8.81 -2.42
C TYR A 62 9.84 -7.68 -2.24
N VAL A 63 9.54 -6.72 -1.37
CA VAL A 63 10.48 -5.63 -1.06
C VAL A 63 11.68 -6.14 -0.25
N HIS A 64 11.44 -7.18 0.56
CA HIS A 64 12.42 -7.87 1.39
C HIS A 64 11.93 -9.29 1.70
N TYR A 65 12.77 -10.14 2.30
CA TYR A 65 12.39 -11.49 2.70
C TYR A 65 11.10 -11.50 3.53
N LYS A 66 10.05 -12.16 3.00
CA LYS A 66 8.69 -12.23 3.57
C LYS A 66 8.00 -10.87 3.80
N SER A 67 8.47 -9.79 3.16
CA SER A 67 7.85 -8.48 3.21
C SER A 67 7.31 -8.13 1.82
N LYS A 68 5.99 -7.93 1.73
CA LYS A 68 5.32 -7.51 0.50
C LYS A 68 4.65 -6.16 0.74
N LEU A 69 4.74 -5.26 -0.24
CA LEU A 69 3.97 -4.02 -0.22
C LEU A 69 2.50 -4.34 -0.52
N LEU A 70 1.61 -3.82 0.32
CA LEU A 70 0.17 -3.98 0.13
C LEU A 70 -0.38 -2.79 -0.65
N ASP A 71 -1.12 -3.11 -1.71
CA ASP A 71 -1.97 -2.15 -2.38
C ASP A 71 -3.22 -1.92 -1.52
N LEU A 72 -3.23 -0.80 -0.80
CA LEU A 72 -4.32 -0.45 0.10
C LEU A 72 -5.61 -0.06 -0.63
N ILE A 73 -5.56 0.19 -1.94
CA ILE A 73 -6.75 0.48 -2.75
C ILE A 73 -7.49 -0.84 -3.07
N ALA A 74 -6.74 -1.88 -3.40
CA ALA A 74 -7.29 -3.22 -3.66
C ALA A 74 -7.62 -4.01 -2.38
N PHE A 75 -7.03 -3.64 -1.24
CA PHE A 75 -7.14 -4.40 0.01
C PHE A 75 -8.49 -4.16 0.72
N THR A 76 -9.29 -5.22 0.84
CA THR A 76 -10.62 -5.13 1.45
C THR A 76 -10.63 -5.48 2.95
N LEU A 77 -11.75 -5.18 3.62
CA LEU A 77 -11.98 -5.62 5.00
C LEU A 77 -11.96 -7.16 5.14
N ASP A 78 -12.52 -7.87 4.16
CA ASP A 78 -12.52 -9.32 4.13
C ASP A 78 -11.10 -9.88 3.99
N ASP A 79 -10.25 -9.20 3.20
CA ASP A 79 -8.83 -9.53 3.11
C ASP A 79 -8.13 -9.30 4.45
N PHE A 80 -8.42 -8.21 5.16
CA PHE A 80 -7.87 -7.98 6.49
C PHE A 80 -8.21 -9.11 7.47
N GLU A 81 -9.51 -9.45 7.61
CA GLU A 81 -9.96 -10.48 8.54
C GLU A 81 -9.44 -11.87 8.15
N LYS A 82 -9.36 -12.17 6.85
CA LYS A 82 -8.78 -13.42 6.34
C LYS A 82 -7.30 -13.55 6.70
N HIS A 83 -6.53 -12.47 6.62
CA HIS A 83 -5.08 -12.50 6.82
C HIS A 83 -4.66 -12.24 8.28
N LYS A 84 -5.53 -11.65 9.11
CA LYS A 84 -5.27 -11.37 10.54
C LYS A 84 -4.83 -12.59 11.36
N ASN A 85 -5.28 -13.79 10.99
CA ASN A 85 -4.97 -15.03 11.69
C ASN A 85 -3.90 -15.91 11.01
N TYR A 86 -3.55 -15.65 9.74
CA TYR A 86 -2.59 -16.48 8.97
C TYR A 86 -1.14 -16.00 9.10
N HIS A 87 -0.93 -14.76 9.54
CA HIS A 87 0.36 -14.08 9.50
C HIS A 87 1.00 -13.92 10.89
N GLN A 88 0.87 -14.92 11.77
CA GLN A 88 1.48 -14.88 13.09
C GLN A 88 3.03 -14.69 13.04
N ASP A 89 3.65 -15.09 11.92
CA ASP A 89 5.10 -14.99 11.66
C ASP A 89 5.48 -13.98 10.54
N TRP A 90 4.54 -13.18 10.05
CA TRP A 90 4.83 -12.19 8.99
C TRP A 90 4.63 -10.78 9.54
N GLU A 91 5.65 -9.95 9.43
CA GLU A 91 5.51 -8.53 9.74
C GLU A 91 4.74 -7.84 8.62
N ILE A 92 3.44 -7.61 8.85
CA ILE A 92 2.62 -6.77 7.97
C ILE A 92 2.90 -5.32 8.34
N TRP A 93 3.78 -4.68 7.57
CA TRP A 93 4.01 -3.25 7.68
C TRP A 93 2.97 -2.51 6.83
N SER A 94 2.19 -1.64 7.48
CA SER A 94 1.16 -0.80 6.85
C SER A 94 1.40 0.68 7.10
#